data_AF-A0A950QH67-F1
#
_entry.id   AF-A0A950QH67-F1
#
_cell.length_a   1.000
_cell.length_b   1.000
_cell.length_c   1.000
_cell.angle_alpha   90.00
_cell.angle_beta   90.00
_cell.angle_gamma   90.00
#
_symmetry.space_group_name_H-M   'P 1'
#
loop_
_entity.id
_entity.type
_entity.pdbx_description
1 polymer ?
#
loop_
_entity_poly.entity_id
_entity_poly.type
_entity_poly.pdbx_seq_one_letter_code
_entity_poly.pdbx_strand_id
1 'polypeptide(L)' 'MAVGLGQYLAIAAVVFTLGVLGIFLNRKNVIIMLMSI' A
#
# COMPACT_ATOMS: atom_id res chain seq x y z
N MET A 1 -7.39 -26.04 -2.66
CA MET A 1 -6.56 -24.91 -2.17
C MET A 1 -7.04 -23.63 -2.88
N ALA A 2 -8.20 -23.10 -2.51
CA ALA A 2 -8.76 -21.91 -3.18
C ALA A 2 -8.54 -20.70 -2.27
N VAL A 3 -7.59 -19.85 -2.62
CA VAL A 3 -7.46 -18.52 -1.99
C VAL A 3 -8.72 -17.76 -2.42
N GLY A 4 -9.62 -17.52 -1.46
CA GLY A 4 -10.88 -16.82 -1.73
C GLY A 4 -10.62 -15.38 -2.14
N LEU A 5 -11.51 -14.81 -2.96
CA LEU A 5 -11.42 -13.44 -3.46
C LEU A 5 -11.16 -12.43 -2.32
N GLY A 6 -11.77 -12.65 -1.15
CA GLY A 6 -11.57 -11.81 0.04
C GLY A 6 -10.12 -11.73 0.53
N GLN A 7 -9.32 -12.79 0.36
CA GLN A 7 -7.93 -12.79 0.80
C GLN A 7 -7.03 -11.98 -0.16
N TYR A 8 -7.36 -11.97 -1.45
CA TYR A 8 -6.71 -11.06 -2.42
C TYR A 8 -7.05 -9.60 -2.14
N LEU A 9 -8.32 -9.29 -1.85
CA LEU A 9 -8.75 -7.93 -1.49
C LEU A 9 -8.10 -7.47 -0.17
N ALA A 10 -7.99 -8.35 0.82
CA ALA A 10 -7.36 -8.04 2.10
C ALA A 10 -5.87 -7.70 1.92
N ILE A 11 -5.13 -8.49 1.13
CA ILE A 11 -3.71 -8.21 0.85
C ILE A 11 -3.55 -6.90 0.08
N ALA A 12 -4.40 -6.65 -0.94
CA ALA A 12 -4.38 -5.40 -1.69
C ALA A 12 -4.66 -4.19 -0.78
N ALA A 13 -5.62 -4.30 0.15
CA ALA A 13 -5.93 -3.25 1.12
C ALA A 13 -4.77 -3.00 2.09
N VAL A 14 -4.09 -4.04 2.56
CA VAL A 14 -2.93 -3.93 3.45
C VAL A 14 -1.75 -3.26 2.74
N VAL A 15 -1.44 -3.66 1.51
CA VAL A 15 -0.35 -3.05 0.73
C VAL A 15 -0.67 -1.59 0.40
N PHE A 16 -1.92 -1.27 0.05
CA PHE A 16 -2.35 0.10 -0.23
C PHE A 16 -2.26 0.99 1.02
N THR A 17 -2.74 0.52 2.17
CA THR A 17 -2.67 1.29 3.42
C THR A 17 -1.24 1.50 3.90
N LEU A 18 -0.34 0.51 3.77
CA LEU A 18 1.08 0.66 4.08
C LEU A 18 1.78 1.64 3.13
N GLY A 19 1.47 1.62 1.83
CA GLY A 19 1.98 2.59 0.86
C GLY A 19 1.59 4.02 1.21
N VAL A 20 0.30 4.27 1.49
CA VAL A 20 -0.22 5.60 1.87
C VAL A 20 0.36 6.07 3.21
N LEU A 21 0.49 5.18 4.20
CA LEU A 21 1.11 5.53 5.49
C LEU A 21 2.61 5.84 5.34
N GLY A 22 3.32 5.11 4.47
CA GLY A 22 4.72 5.36 4.15
C GLY A 22 4.96 6.76 3.57
N ILE A 23 4.04 7.28 2.76
CA ILE A 23 4.08 8.66 2.23
C ILE A 23 4.00 9.70 3.35
N PHE A 24 3.08 9.53 4.30
CA PHE A 24 2.87 10.49 5.40
C PHE A 24 4.04 10.54 6.39
N LEU A 25 4.65 9.37 6.67
CA LEU A 25 5.82 9.28 7.53
C LEU A 25 7.04 10.00 6.91
N ASN A 26 7.22 9.90 5.59
CA ASN A 26 8.39 10.42 4.87
C ASN A 26 8.14 11.77 4.18
N ARG A 27 7.54 12.73 4.90
CA ARG A 27 7.18 14.08 4.43
C ARG A 27 8.29 14.94 3.79
N LYS A 28 9.57 14.53 3.84
CA LYS A 28 10.68 15.19 3.12
C LYS A 28 11.13 14.48 1.84
N ASN A 29 10.68 13.25 1.58
CA ASN A 29 11.13 12.42 0.47
C ASN A 29 10.06 12.34 -0.63
N VAL A 30 10.06 13.35 -1.52
CA VAL A 30 9.18 13.43 -2.70
C VAL A 30 9.27 12.20 -3.62
N ILE A 31 10.40 11.48 -3.60
CA ILE A 31 10.61 10.22 -4.34
C ILE A 31 9.61 9.12 -3.90
N ILE A 32 9.21 9.06 -2.64
CA ILE A 32 8.25 8.05 -2.13
C ILE A 32 6.81 8.41 -2.54
N MET A 33 6.49 9.70 -2.66
CA MET A 33 5.24 10.15 -3.28
C MET A 33 5.17 9.77 -4.76
N LEU A 34 6.30 9.85 -5.48
CA LEU A 34 6.41 9.48 -6.90
C LEU A 34 6.36 7.96 -7.15
N MET A 35 6.79 7.11 -6.22
CA MET A 35 6.68 5.64 -6.33
C MET A 35 5.31 5.09 -5.92
N SER A 36 4.44 5.92 -5.34
CA SER A 36 3.10 5.53 -4.88
C SER A 36 1.97 5.92 -5.85
N ILE A 37 2.30 6.65 -6.92
CA ILE A 37 1.42 6.91 -8.08
C ILE A 37 1.79 5.89 -9.17
#